data_AF-A0A238XNZ6-F1
#
_entry.id   AF-A0A238XNZ6-F1
#
_cell.length_a   1.000
_cell.length_b   1.000
_cell.length_c   1.000
_cell.angle_alpha   90.00
_cell.angle_beta   90.00
_cell.angle_gamma   90.00
#
_symmetry.space_group_name_H-M   'P 1'
#
loop_
_entity.id
_entity.type
_entity.pdbx_description
1 polymer ?
#
loop_
_entity_poly.entity_id
_entity_poly.type
_entity_poly.pdbx_seq_one_letter_code
_entity_poly.pdbx_strand_id
1 'polypeptide(L)' 'MRLLKVLVVLILAAVVGLAGYAYFGDMQPLRTEVRSPIGGSPAAPAPAATDVRAEGE' A
#
# COMPACT_ATOMS: atom_id res chain seq x y z
N MET A 1 -34.69 35.69 14.65
CA MET A 1 -34.92 34.27 14.25
C MET A 1 -34.32 33.87 12.92
N ARG A 2 -34.46 34.67 11.85
CA ARG A 2 -33.88 34.34 10.53
C ARG A 2 -32.35 34.42 10.50
N LEU A 3 -31.77 35.47 11.08
CA LEU A 3 -30.31 35.67 11.14
C LEU A 3 -29.60 34.54 11.92
N LEU A 4 -30.15 34.15 13.08
CA LEU A 4 -29.62 33.05 13.88
C LEU A 4 -29.65 31.72 13.12
N LYS A 5 -30.74 31.44 12.39
CA LYS A 5 -30.83 30.25 11.53
C LYS A 5 -29.77 30.25 10.43
N VAL A 6 -29.54 31.40 9.78
CA VAL A 6 -28.49 31.54 8.76
C VAL A 6 -27.11 31.32 9.36
N LEU A 7 -26.83 31.88 10.54
CA LEU A 7 -25.58 31.69 11.24
C LEU A 7 -25.34 30.21 11.57
N VAL A 8 -26.35 29.51 12.08
CA VAL A 8 -26.28 28.08 12.36
C VAL A 8 -25.99 27.28 11.09
N VAL A 9 -26.67 27.58 9.98
CA VAL A 9 -26.42 26.91 8.69
C VAL A 9 -24.98 27.15 8.20
N LEU A 10 -24.46 28.37 8.32
CA LEU A 10 -23.07 28.68 7.95
C LEU A 10 -22.07 27.90 8.81
N ILE A 11 -22.31 27.81 10.12
CA ILE A 11 -21.47 27.01 11.01
C ILE A 11 -21.51 25.53 10.62
N LEU A 12 -22.71 24.97 10.37
CA LEU A 12 -22.83 23.59 9.90
C LEU A 12 -22.09 23.39 8.57
N ALA A 13 -22.23 24.32 7.61
CA ALA A 13 -21.55 24.23 6.33
C ALA A 13 -20.03 24.24 6.48
N ALA A 14 -19.48 25.08 7.36
CA ALA A 14 -18.06 25.11 7.65
C ALA A 14 -17.57 23.80 8.29
N VAL A 15 -18.32 23.25 9.25
CA VAL A 15 -17.99 21.98 9.91
C VAL A 15 -18.02 20.81 8.92
N VAL A 16 -19.08 20.72 8.10
CA VAL A 16 -19.21 19.67 7.09
C VAL A 16 -18.12 19.79 6.03
N GLY A 17 -17.81 21.00 5.58
CA GLY A 17 -16.72 21.24 4.63
C GLY A 17 -15.37 20.81 5.20
N LEU A 18 -15.09 21.14 6.48
CA LEU A 18 -13.87 20.74 7.15
C LEU A 18 -13.77 19.22 7.35
N ALA A 19 -14.84 18.58 7.79
CA ALA A 19 -14.90 17.13 7.95
C ALA A 19 -14.75 16.41 6.60
N GLY A 20 -15.44 16.89 5.58
CA GLY A 20 -15.31 16.41 4.21
C GLY A 20 -13.88 16.57 3.69
N TYR A 21 -13.25 17.72 3.93
CA TYR A 21 -11.85 17.94 3.56
C TYR A 21 -10.89 17.00 4.32
N ALA A 22 -11.08 16.76 5.61
CA ALA A 22 -10.23 15.85 6.37
C ALA A 22 -10.38 14.39 5.91
N TYR A 23 -11.61 13.97 5.60
CA TYR A 23 -11.90 12.58 5.19
C TYR A 23 -11.59 12.32 3.72
N PHE A 24 -12.07 13.19 2.83
CA PHE A 24 -11.89 13.08 1.38
C PHE A 24 -10.63 13.79 0.87
N GLY A 25 -9.92 14.58 1.68
CA GLY A 25 -8.64 15.17 1.29
C GLY A 25 -7.50 14.17 1.37
N ASP A 26 -7.56 13.26 2.35
CA ASP A 26 -6.59 12.18 2.52
C ASP A 26 -7.02 10.92 1.74
N MET A 27 -7.24 11.03 0.43
CA MET A 27 -7.48 9.87 -0.44
C MET A 27 -6.20 9.17 -0.87
N GLN A 28 -5.10 9.27 -0.11
CA GLN A 28 -3.93 8.46 -0.42
C GLN A 28 -4.27 6.98 -0.15
N PRO A 29 -4.20 6.10 -1.16
CA PRO A 29 -4.42 4.68 -0.92
C PRO A 29 -3.30 4.17 -0.01
N LEU A 30 -3.66 3.73 1.21
CA LEU A 30 -2.75 2.95 2.06
C LEU A 30 -2.47 1.61 1.36
N ARG A 31 -1.44 1.59 0.52
CA ARG A 31 -0.99 0.37 -0.15
C ARG A 31 -0.31 -0.51 0.87
N THR A 32 -1.00 -1.57 1.26
CA THR A 32 -0.39 -2.65 2.05
C THR A 32 0.08 -3.74 1.09
N GLU A 33 1.40 -3.90 0.95
CA GLU A 33 1.98 -5.02 0.21
C GLU A 33 1.85 -6.30 1.06
N VAL A 34 0.96 -7.21 0.67
CA VAL A 34 0.90 -8.55 1.26
C VAL A 34 1.85 -9.45 0.49
N ARG A 35 3.04 -9.71 1.04
CA ARG A 35 3.97 -10.72 0.52
C ARG A 35 3.75 -12.02 1.27
N SER A 36 3.07 -12.97 0.64
CA SER A 36 3.05 -14.36 1.12
C SER A 36 4.29 -15.08 0.57
N PRO A 37 5.21 -15.55 1.41
CA PRO A 37 6.30 -16.41 0.95
C PRO A 37 5.70 -17.69 0.37
N ILE A 38 6.01 -18.01 -0.89
CA ILE A 38 5.86 -19.38 -1.37
C ILE A 38 6.95 -20.19 -0.65
N GLY A 39 6.56 -21.18 0.16
CA GLY A 39 7.49 -22.05 0.86
C GLY A 39 8.51 -22.59 -0.15
N GLY A 40 9.79 -22.32 0.09
CA GLY A 40 10.87 -22.71 -0.81
C GLY A 40 10.80 -24.20 -1.06
N SER A 41 10.55 -24.59 -2.31
CA SER A 41 10.90 -25.93 -2.75
C SER A 41 12.38 -26.13 -2.46
N PRO A 42 12.81 -27.27 -1.89
CA PRO A 42 14.23 -27.54 -1.72
C PRO A 42 14.92 -27.35 -3.07
N ALA A 43 16.03 -26.61 -3.06
CA ALA A 43 16.83 -26.34 -4.25
C ALA A 43 17.09 -27.66 -4.97
N ALA A 44 16.67 -27.74 -6.23
CA ALA A 44 17.02 -28.87 -7.08
C ALA A 44 18.55 -28.95 -7.16
N PRO A 45 19.16 -30.15 -7.05
CA PRO A 45 20.61 -30.29 -7.07
C PRO A 45 21.16 -29.69 -8.37
N ALA A 46 22.11 -28.76 -8.23
CA ALA A 46 22.82 -28.21 -9.36
C ALA A 46 23.54 -29.34 -10.12
N PRO A 47 23.55 -29.34 -11.46
CA PRO A 47 24.31 -30.34 -12.20
C PRO A 47 25.78 -30.21 -11.82
N ALA A 48 26.38 -31.33 -11.39
CA ALA A 48 27.80 -31.39 -11.09
C ALA A 48 28.58 -30.86 -12.30
N ALA A 49 29.39 -29.83 -12.07
CA ALA A 49 30.35 -29.38 -13.05
C ALA A 49 31.31 -30.56 -13.31
N THR A 50 31.22 -31.15 -14.50
CA THR A 50 32.18 -32.13 -14.97
C THR A 50 33.53 -31.42 -15.04
N ASP A 51 34.45 -31.77 -14.13
CA ASP A 51 35.85 -31.37 -14.18
C ASP A 51 36.50 -31.98 -15.44
N VAL A 52 36.39 -31.28 -16.57
CA VAL A 52 37.21 -31.54 -17.75
C VAL A 52 38.54 -30.82 -17.55
N ARG A 53 39.39 -31.36 -16.66
CA ARG A 53 40.79 -30.94 -16.50
C ARG A 53 41.72 -32.10 -16.13
N ALA A 54 41.52 -33.26 -16.74
CA ALA A 54 42.46 -34.37 -16.55
C ALA A 54 42.55 -35.32 -17.75
N GLU A 55 42.59 -34.81 -18.99
CA GLU A 55 43.12 -35.56 -20.14
C GLU A 55 43.85 -34.59 -21.07
N GLY A 56 45.15 -34.42 -20.81
CA GLY A 56 46.03 -33.53 -21.53
C GLY A 56 47.45 -33.68 -21.02
N GLU A 57 47.99 -34.90 -21.14
CA GLU A 57 49.43 -35.17 -21.21
C GLU A 57 49.69 -36.30 -22.21
#